data_AF-A0A268K6X4-F1
#
_entry.id   AF-A0A268K6X4-F1
#
_cell.length_a   1.000
_cell.length_b   1.000
_cell.length_c   1.000
_cell.angle_alpha   90.00
_cell.angle_beta   90.00
_cell.angle_gamma   90.00
#
_symmetry.space_group_name_H-M   'P 1'
#
loop_
_entity.id
_entity.type
_entity.pdbx_description
1 polymer ?
#
loop_
_entity_poly.entity_id
_entity_poly.type
_entity_poly.pdbx_seq_one_letter_code
_entity_poly.pdbx_strand_id
1 'polypeptide(L)'
;MKKRMLIILLGLILAMPGFAIANVQTPGGSEKPAVPGSQEKDGEKETEECDCEKQEHNHKDWQAKMAEREQKLLGWVDQFTPDKKAEWTKVLAEKKELRNKWLSPENSKKREEWKQEKMAGIQELKKQLDEGKITKEEFVQKAHGGKAMGHWKTFHDLKTAVEAKNDKRAAVLLNQLLEQSKQHNDKIKTMLAE
;
A
#
# COMPACT_ATOMS: atom_id res chain seq x y z
N MET A 1 -8.89 10.15 52.37
CA MET A 1 -8.71 11.57 51.97
C MET A 1 -7.25 11.98 52.18
N LYS A 2 -6.75 12.90 51.33
CA LYS A 2 -5.40 13.52 51.28
C LYS A 2 -4.40 12.85 50.33
N LYS A 3 -4.62 13.09 49.03
CA LYS A 3 -3.57 13.11 48.00
C LYS A 3 -2.67 14.33 48.27
N ARG A 4 -1.36 14.15 48.42
CA ARG A 4 -0.40 15.26 48.41
C ARG A 4 0.14 15.41 46.99
N MET A 5 -0.33 16.51 46.40
CA MET A 5 0.09 17.12 45.16
C MET A 5 1.48 17.75 45.37
N LEU A 6 2.43 17.48 44.48
CA LEU A 6 3.65 18.28 44.38
C LEU A 6 4.03 18.38 42.90
N ILE A 7 3.60 19.49 42.30
CA ILE A 7 4.02 19.96 40.98
C ILE A 7 5.14 20.97 41.27
N ILE A 8 6.35 20.69 40.80
CA ILE A 8 7.43 21.69 40.75
C ILE A 8 7.63 22.06 39.28
N LEU A 9 7.35 23.33 39.00
CA LEU A 9 7.64 24.02 37.76
C LEU A 9 9.13 23.99 37.45
N LEU A 10 9.49 23.68 36.20
CA LEU A 10 10.76 24.11 35.63
C LEU A 10 10.47 24.80 34.29
N GLY A 11 10.35 26.12 34.36
CA GLY A 11 10.41 27.01 33.21
C GLY A 11 11.62 27.91 33.40
N LEU A 12 12.61 27.77 32.52
CA LEU A 12 13.45 28.91 32.14
C LEU A 12 13.92 28.74 30.70
N ILE A 13 13.70 29.81 29.97
CA ILE A 13 13.74 30.00 28.54
C ILE A 13 15.02 30.79 28.20
N LEU A 14 15.53 30.59 26.97
CA LEU A 14 16.39 31.47 26.16
C LEU A 14 17.88 31.67 26.55
N ALA A 15 18.76 31.18 25.68
CA ALA A 15 19.82 31.98 25.05
C ALA A 15 20.34 31.29 23.76
N MET A 16 20.11 31.92 22.60
CA MET A 16 20.77 31.61 21.32
C MET A 16 22.19 32.23 21.28
N PRO A 17 23.10 31.77 20.39
CA PRO A 17 23.24 32.37 19.04
C PRO A 17 23.43 31.27 17.96
N GLY A 18 22.95 31.37 16.72
CA GLY A 18 23.04 32.53 15.82
C GLY A 18 24.29 32.41 14.95
N PHE A 19 24.28 31.52 13.94
CA PHE A 19 25.26 31.54 12.86
C PHE A 19 24.55 31.67 11.52
N ALA A 20 24.60 32.88 10.97
CA ALA A 20 24.36 33.13 9.57
C ALA A 20 25.49 34.02 9.03
N ILE A 21 25.82 33.77 7.76
CA ILE A 21 26.54 34.60 6.79
C ILE A 21 28.08 34.46 6.77
N ALA A 22 28.60 33.99 5.63
CA ALA A 22 29.50 34.78 4.78
C ALA A 22 29.67 34.12 3.40
N ASN A 23 28.87 34.60 2.44
CA ASN A 23 29.19 34.52 1.02
C ASN A 23 30.32 35.53 0.77
N VAL A 24 31.50 35.06 0.36
CA VAL A 24 32.63 35.92 -0.05
C VAL A 24 32.73 35.85 -1.58
N GLN A 25 32.30 36.93 -2.22
CA GLN A 25 32.64 37.27 -3.60
C GLN A 25 33.65 38.42 -3.58
N THR A 26 34.69 38.31 -4.41
CA THR A 26 35.60 39.39 -4.80
C THR A 26 35.32 39.83 -6.25
N PRO A 27 35.76 41.04 -6.67
CA PRO A 27 34.88 42.02 -7.32
C PRO A 27 35.25 42.41 -8.77
N GLY A 28 34.33 43.16 -9.39
CA GLY A 28 34.51 43.99 -10.60
C GLY A 28 33.16 44.19 -11.31
N GLY A 29 32.33 45.18 -10.94
CA GLY A 29 32.27 46.53 -11.54
C GLY A 29 31.58 46.44 -12.92
N SER A 30 30.37 46.93 -13.19
CA SER A 30 29.78 48.24 -12.87
C SER A 30 28.25 48.28 -13.10
N GLU A 31 27.55 48.97 -12.18
CA GLU A 31 26.31 49.79 -12.33
C GLU A 31 24.95 49.19 -12.79
N LYS A 32 23.92 49.46 -11.96
CA LYS A 32 22.46 49.17 -12.04
C LYS A 32 21.72 50.36 -12.74
N PRO A 33 20.40 50.32 -13.12
CA PRO A 33 19.30 49.52 -12.52
C PRO A 33 18.18 48.94 -13.44
N ALA A 34 17.61 47.80 -13.00
CA ALA A 34 16.18 47.44 -12.79
C ALA A 34 15.10 47.94 -13.82
N VAL A 35 14.12 47.19 -14.36
CA VAL A 35 13.37 45.93 -14.07
C VAL A 35 12.59 45.55 -15.39
N PRO A 36 11.68 44.55 -15.45
CA PRO A 36 11.83 43.11 -15.77
C PRO A 36 11.25 42.67 -17.13
N GLY A 37 11.74 41.53 -17.63
CA GLY A 37 10.89 40.58 -18.36
C GLY A 37 11.05 40.56 -19.87
N SER A 38 12.05 39.81 -20.36
CA SER A 38 11.99 39.01 -21.60
C SER A 38 13.38 38.45 -21.93
N GLN A 39 13.48 37.12 -22.00
CA GLN A 39 14.38 36.25 -22.77
C GLN A 39 14.56 34.95 -21.99
N GLU A 40 13.95 33.85 -22.45
CA GLU A 40 14.54 32.96 -23.47
C GLU A 40 15.87 32.34 -23.02
N LYS A 41 15.76 31.21 -22.32
CA LYS A 41 16.52 29.98 -22.58
C LYS A 41 16.16 28.95 -21.53
N ASP A 42 15.50 27.90 -21.98
CA ASP A 42 15.63 26.51 -21.54
C ASP A 42 14.83 25.75 -22.60
N GLY A 43 15.48 25.21 -23.63
CA GLY A 43 16.24 23.98 -23.45
C GLY A 43 15.26 22.84 -23.62
N GLU A 44 15.05 22.45 -24.88
CA GLU A 44 14.42 21.22 -25.37
C GLU A 44 13.77 20.33 -24.30
N LYS A 45 12.44 20.43 -24.17
CA LYS A 45 11.62 19.29 -23.80
C LYS A 45 11.66 18.30 -24.97
N GLU A 46 12.77 17.58 -25.10
CA GLU A 46 12.71 16.27 -25.71
C GLU A 46 11.72 15.47 -24.88
N THR A 47 10.63 15.11 -25.54
CA THR A 47 9.83 13.96 -25.21
C THR A 47 10.78 12.81 -24.92
N GLU A 48 11.08 12.57 -23.63
CA GLU A 48 11.41 11.22 -23.17
C GLU A 48 10.18 10.38 -23.56
N GLU A 49 10.25 9.85 -24.78
CA GLU A 49 9.58 8.63 -25.14
C GLU A 49 9.81 7.71 -23.95
N CYS A 50 8.74 7.47 -23.21
CA CYS A 50 8.75 6.52 -22.12
C CYS A 50 9.12 5.20 -22.79
N ASP A 51 10.40 4.85 -22.74
CA ASP A 51 10.94 3.65 -23.34
C ASP A 51 10.35 2.50 -22.54
N CYS A 52 9.17 2.10 -22.98
CA CYS A 52 8.47 0.92 -22.52
C CYS A 52 9.20 -0.28 -23.12
N GLU A 53 10.52 -0.35 -22.93
CA GLU A 53 11.24 -1.58 -23.06
C GLU A 53 10.47 -2.59 -22.23
N LYS A 54 10.01 -3.61 -22.94
CA LYS A 54 9.29 -4.76 -22.43
C LYS A 54 10.14 -5.38 -21.33
N GLN A 55 10.04 -4.85 -20.12
CA GLN A 55 10.39 -5.58 -18.93
C GLN A 55 9.36 -6.71 -18.91
N GLU A 56 9.73 -7.85 -19.50
CA GLU A 56 9.01 -9.09 -19.33
C GLU A 56 8.88 -9.29 -17.82
N HIS A 57 7.74 -8.89 -17.27
CA HIS A 57 7.40 -9.15 -15.90
C HIS A 57 7.35 -10.66 -15.80
N ASN A 58 8.44 -11.25 -15.33
CA ASN A 58 8.62 -12.68 -15.32
C ASN A 58 7.61 -13.27 -14.32
N HIS A 59 6.43 -13.64 -14.84
CA HIS A 59 5.36 -14.21 -14.06
C HIS A 59 5.80 -15.52 -13.38
N LYS A 60 6.91 -16.16 -13.79
CA LYS A 60 7.40 -17.37 -13.14
C LYS A 60 7.73 -17.19 -11.65
N ASP A 61 8.06 -15.98 -11.21
CA ASP A 61 8.35 -15.71 -9.79
C ASP A 61 7.11 -15.51 -8.91
N TRP A 62 5.90 -15.34 -9.48
CA TRP A 62 4.73 -14.99 -8.66
C TRP A 62 4.31 -16.17 -7.77
N GLN A 63 4.35 -17.39 -8.30
CA GLN A 63 3.98 -18.60 -7.54
C GLN A 63 4.97 -18.87 -6.41
N ALA A 64 6.27 -18.73 -6.71
CA ALA A 64 7.34 -18.86 -5.72
C ALA A 64 7.18 -17.83 -4.59
N LYS A 65 6.97 -16.55 -4.93
CA LYS A 65 6.74 -15.48 -3.94
C LYS A 65 5.50 -15.73 -3.07
N MET A 66 4.43 -16.27 -3.65
CA MET A 66 3.23 -16.63 -2.88
C MET A 66 3.49 -17.79 -1.92
N ALA A 67 4.24 -18.81 -2.37
CA ALA A 67 4.61 -19.94 -1.53
C ALA A 67 5.53 -19.52 -0.37
N GLU A 68 6.53 -18.68 -0.64
CA GLU A 68 7.41 -18.11 0.39
C GLU A 68 6.60 -17.33 1.44
N ARG A 69 5.66 -16.49 0.98
CA ARG A 69 4.77 -15.74 1.86
C ARG A 69 3.90 -16.65 2.72
N GLU A 70 3.37 -17.73 2.15
CA GLU A 70 2.55 -18.72 2.85
C GLU A 70 3.35 -19.46 3.91
N GLN A 71 4.57 -19.91 3.59
CA GLN A 71 5.47 -20.56 4.56
C GLN A 71 5.83 -19.61 5.71
N LYS A 72 6.15 -18.35 5.40
CA LYS A 72 6.45 -17.34 6.41
C LYS A 72 5.25 -17.08 7.33
N LEU A 73 4.05 -17.01 6.75
CA LEU A 73 2.82 -16.87 7.51
C LEU A 73 2.60 -18.05 8.45
N LEU A 74 2.77 -19.28 7.97
CA LEU A 74 2.65 -20.48 8.81
C LEU A 74 3.69 -20.53 9.93
N GLY A 75 4.93 -20.10 9.67
CA GLY A 75 5.96 -19.96 10.71
C GLY A 75 5.53 -19.00 11.82
N TRP A 76 4.91 -17.87 11.48
CA TRP A 76 4.35 -16.95 12.46
C TRP A 76 3.13 -17.51 13.19
N VAL A 77 2.28 -18.28 12.50
CA VAL A 77 1.14 -18.97 13.13
C VAL A 77 1.63 -19.96 14.18
N ASP A 78 2.66 -20.76 13.87
CA ASP A 78 3.25 -21.71 14.82
C ASP A 78 3.80 -21.02 16.07
N GLN A 79 4.37 -19.83 15.89
CA GLN A 79 4.98 -19.08 16.97
C GLN A 79 3.95 -18.35 17.85
N PHE A 80 2.94 -17.71 17.25
CA PHE A 80 2.08 -16.75 17.95
C PHE A 80 0.62 -17.20 18.12
N THR A 81 0.13 -18.13 17.30
CA THR A 81 -1.25 -18.66 17.38
C THR A 81 -1.29 -20.16 17.04
N PRO A 82 -0.50 -21.01 17.74
CA PRO A 82 -0.38 -22.43 17.40
C PRO A 82 -1.71 -23.20 17.50
N ASP A 83 -2.60 -22.74 18.39
CA ASP A 83 -3.95 -23.27 18.57
C ASP A 83 -4.82 -23.15 17.29
N LYS A 84 -4.50 -22.19 16.42
CA LYS A 84 -5.22 -21.96 15.15
C LYS A 84 -4.52 -22.51 13.92
N LYS A 85 -3.40 -23.22 14.08
CA LYS A 85 -2.61 -23.74 12.95
C LYS A 85 -3.42 -24.62 12.00
N ALA A 86 -4.28 -25.49 12.56
CA ALA A 86 -5.12 -26.38 11.76
C ALA A 86 -6.12 -25.59 10.91
N GLU A 87 -6.73 -24.56 11.49
CA GLU A 87 -7.68 -23.68 10.80
C GLU A 87 -6.97 -22.88 9.69
N TRP A 88 -5.79 -22.33 9.98
CA TRP A 88 -4.97 -21.64 9.00
C TRP A 88 -4.59 -22.51 7.81
N THR A 89 -4.11 -23.72 8.07
CA THR A 89 -3.75 -24.69 7.02
C THR A 89 -4.95 -24.98 6.12
N LYS A 90 -6.14 -25.19 6.72
CA LYS A 90 -7.38 -25.44 5.97
C LYS A 90 -7.77 -24.26 5.08
N VAL A 91 -7.76 -23.03 5.62
CA VAL A 91 -8.14 -21.82 4.86
C VAL A 91 -7.18 -21.54 3.71
N LEU A 92 -5.87 -21.77 3.91
CA LEU A 92 -4.86 -21.57 2.86
C LEU A 92 -4.95 -22.65 1.77
N ALA A 93 -5.18 -23.90 2.14
CA ALA A 93 -5.40 -24.99 1.18
C ALA A 93 -6.63 -24.71 0.30
N GLU A 94 -7.75 -24.31 0.92
CA GLU A 94 -8.96 -23.91 0.20
C GLU A 94 -8.71 -22.72 -0.72
N LYS A 95 -7.97 -21.70 -0.25
CA LYS A 95 -7.59 -20.54 -1.08
C LYS A 95 -6.81 -20.95 -2.32
N LYS A 96 -5.88 -21.89 -2.19
CA LYS A 96 -5.09 -22.43 -3.30
C LYS A 96 -5.98 -23.18 -4.29
N GLU A 97 -6.89 -24.02 -3.80
CA GLU A 97 -7.84 -24.76 -4.62
C GLU A 97 -8.77 -23.80 -5.39
N LEU A 98 -9.39 -22.84 -4.71
CA LEU A 98 -10.29 -21.86 -5.31
C LEU A 98 -9.58 -21.01 -6.37
N ARG A 99 -8.34 -20.58 -6.10
CA ARG A 99 -7.53 -19.87 -7.10
C ARG A 99 -7.27 -20.73 -8.33
N ASN A 100 -6.90 -21.99 -8.14
CA ASN A 100 -6.63 -22.91 -9.25
C ASN A 100 -7.90 -23.16 -10.10
N LYS A 101 -9.06 -23.32 -9.44
CA LYS A 101 -10.37 -23.40 -10.11
C LYS A 101 -10.68 -22.12 -10.87
N TRP A 102 -10.55 -20.95 -10.25
CA TRP A 102 -10.78 -19.67 -10.90
C TRP A 102 -9.88 -19.45 -12.11
N LEU A 103 -8.61 -19.88 -12.05
CA LEU A 103 -7.63 -19.76 -13.14
C LEU A 103 -7.71 -20.89 -14.19
N SER A 104 -8.59 -21.89 -14.02
CA SER A 104 -8.71 -23.01 -14.95
C SER A 104 -9.16 -22.54 -16.34
N PRO A 105 -8.85 -23.28 -17.42
CA PRO A 105 -9.35 -22.96 -18.76
C PRO A 105 -10.88 -22.87 -18.82
N GLU A 106 -11.59 -23.68 -18.05
CA GLU A 106 -13.06 -23.72 -17.98
C GLU A 106 -13.67 -22.37 -17.55
N ASN A 107 -13.01 -21.66 -16.63
CA ASN A 107 -13.47 -20.36 -16.14
C ASN A 107 -12.93 -19.17 -16.97
N SER A 108 -12.17 -19.41 -18.05
CA SER A 108 -11.50 -18.34 -18.80
C SER A 108 -12.44 -17.26 -19.34
N LYS A 109 -13.59 -17.67 -19.92
CA LYS A 109 -14.61 -16.75 -20.44
C LYS A 109 -15.17 -15.88 -19.31
N LYS A 110 -15.57 -16.49 -18.20
CA LYS A 110 -16.09 -15.80 -17.02
C LYS A 110 -15.09 -14.82 -16.43
N ARG A 111 -13.79 -15.19 -16.41
CA ARG A 111 -12.72 -14.27 -15.98
C ARG A 111 -12.62 -13.04 -16.88
N GLU A 112 -12.75 -13.21 -18.18
CA GLU A 112 -12.67 -12.10 -19.14
C GLU A 112 -13.90 -11.19 -19.02
N GLU A 113 -15.11 -11.76 -18.94
CA GLU A 113 -16.35 -10.98 -18.69
C GLU A 113 -16.24 -10.16 -17.40
N TRP A 114 -15.85 -10.79 -16.30
CA TRP A 114 -15.61 -10.11 -15.03
C TRP A 114 -14.58 -8.99 -15.14
N LYS A 115 -13.50 -9.20 -15.90
CA LYS A 115 -12.46 -8.18 -16.13
C LYS A 115 -13.02 -7.00 -16.92
N GLN A 116 -13.80 -7.25 -17.97
CA GLN A 116 -14.43 -6.20 -18.76
C GLN A 116 -15.41 -5.37 -17.92
N GLU A 117 -16.27 -6.02 -17.13
CA GLU A 117 -17.19 -5.35 -16.21
C GLU A 117 -16.44 -4.47 -15.19
N LYS A 118 -15.35 -4.99 -14.62
CA LYS A 118 -14.52 -4.22 -13.69
C LYS A 118 -13.88 -3.00 -14.35
N MET A 119 -13.33 -3.17 -15.56
CA MET A 119 -12.72 -2.05 -16.28
C MET A 119 -13.75 -0.99 -16.66
N ALA A 120 -14.94 -1.39 -17.12
CA ALA A 120 -16.04 -0.47 -17.41
C ALA A 120 -16.47 0.30 -16.15
N GLY A 121 -16.63 -0.38 -15.01
CA GLY A 121 -16.95 0.26 -13.74
C GLY A 121 -15.88 1.26 -13.29
N ILE A 122 -14.59 0.95 -13.48
CA ILE A 122 -13.49 1.87 -13.15
C ILE A 122 -13.50 3.09 -14.08
N GLN A 123 -13.76 2.91 -15.37
CA GLN A 123 -13.85 4.02 -16.33
C GLN A 123 -14.99 4.97 -15.97
N GLU A 124 -16.16 4.43 -15.59
CA GLU A 124 -17.29 5.24 -15.15
C GLU A 124 -16.96 6.01 -13.86
N LEU A 125 -16.33 5.35 -12.88
CA LEU A 125 -15.86 6.03 -11.67
C LEU A 125 -14.84 7.12 -11.99
N LYS A 126 -13.96 6.91 -12.97
CA LYS A 126 -12.98 7.91 -13.39
C LYS A 126 -13.68 9.13 -13.99
N LYS A 127 -14.68 8.93 -14.84
CA LYS A 127 -15.51 10.01 -15.37
C LYS A 127 -16.19 10.80 -14.25
N GLN A 128 -16.74 10.11 -13.25
CA GLN A 128 -17.34 10.78 -12.08
C GLN A 128 -16.32 11.59 -11.27
N LEU A 129 -15.06 11.14 -11.19
CA LEU A 129 -13.97 11.87 -10.55
C LEU A 129 -13.60 13.13 -11.35
N ASP A 130 -13.44 12.98 -12.67
CA ASP A 130 -13.08 14.09 -13.57
C ASP A 130 -14.18 15.17 -13.62
N GLU A 131 -15.44 14.76 -13.52
CA GLU A 131 -16.61 15.65 -13.39
C GLU A 131 -16.79 16.24 -11.98
N GLY A 132 -15.95 15.84 -11.01
CA GLY A 132 -16.02 16.30 -9.61
C GLY A 132 -17.21 15.75 -8.82
N LYS A 133 -17.92 14.74 -9.33
CA LYS A 133 -19.07 14.08 -8.66
C LYS A 133 -18.67 13.19 -7.50
N ILE A 134 -17.44 12.67 -7.52
CA ILE A 134 -16.84 11.91 -6.42
C ILE A 134 -15.47 12.47 -6.09
N THR A 135 -15.08 12.33 -4.85
CA THR A 135 -13.72 12.67 -4.38
C THR A 135 -12.71 11.59 -4.82
N LYS A 136 -11.43 11.93 -4.77
CA LYS A 136 -10.33 10.97 -5.05
C LYS A 136 -10.37 9.80 -4.06
N GLU A 137 -10.72 10.07 -2.81
CA GLU A 137 -10.85 9.08 -1.75
C GLU A 137 -11.99 8.09 -2.05
N GLU A 138 -13.15 8.61 -2.47
CA GLU A 138 -14.28 7.78 -2.89
C GLU A 138 -13.99 6.99 -4.16
N PHE A 139 -13.25 7.57 -5.11
CA PHE A 139 -12.79 6.86 -6.30
C PHE A 139 -11.92 5.66 -5.91
N VAL A 140 -10.90 5.88 -5.08
CA VAL A 140 -10.00 4.80 -4.60
C VAL A 140 -10.80 3.73 -3.85
N GLN A 141 -11.75 4.12 -3.00
CA GLN A 141 -12.62 3.18 -2.31
C GLN A 141 -13.50 2.40 -3.30
N LYS A 142 -14.20 3.04 -4.23
CA LYS A 142 -15.13 2.33 -5.13
C LYS A 142 -14.39 1.47 -6.16
N ALA A 143 -13.31 1.98 -6.76
CA ALA A 143 -12.54 1.29 -7.79
C ALA A 143 -11.79 0.08 -7.25
N HIS A 144 -11.26 0.18 -6.03
CA HIS A 144 -10.51 -0.90 -5.38
C HIS A 144 -11.34 -1.61 -4.29
N GLY A 145 -12.67 -1.50 -4.30
CA GLY A 145 -13.56 -2.28 -3.43
C GLY A 145 -13.42 -2.01 -1.92
N GLY A 146 -13.06 -0.79 -1.53
CA GLY A 146 -13.20 -0.19 -0.21
C GLY A 146 -12.22 -0.70 0.85
N LYS A 147 -11.66 -1.89 0.64
CA LYS A 147 -10.73 -2.58 1.55
C LYS A 147 -9.75 -3.53 0.83
N ALA A 148 -9.53 -3.43 -0.49
CA ALA A 148 -8.66 -4.39 -1.19
C ALA A 148 -7.19 -4.36 -0.75
N MET A 149 -6.74 -3.30 -0.08
CA MET A 149 -5.43 -3.29 0.59
C MET A 149 -5.44 -3.92 1.98
N GLY A 150 -6.59 -4.35 2.51
CA GLY A 150 -6.70 -4.90 3.87
C GLY A 150 -5.77 -6.08 4.09
N HIS A 151 -5.81 -7.09 3.22
CA HIS A 151 -4.95 -8.27 3.33
C HIS A 151 -3.46 -7.94 3.22
N TRP A 152 -3.12 -6.99 2.35
CA TRP A 152 -1.74 -6.56 2.14
C TRP A 152 -1.22 -5.76 3.32
N LYS A 153 -1.98 -4.75 3.75
CA LYS A 153 -1.69 -3.92 4.91
C LYS A 153 -1.57 -4.75 6.18
N THR A 154 -2.54 -5.61 6.49
CA THR A 154 -2.48 -6.42 7.73
C THR A 154 -1.26 -7.34 7.72
N PHE A 155 -0.84 -7.86 6.56
CA PHE A 155 0.37 -8.67 6.46
C PHE A 155 1.65 -7.85 6.67
N HIS A 156 1.72 -6.62 6.14
CA HIS A 156 2.83 -5.72 6.41
C HIS A 156 2.88 -5.31 7.89
N ASP A 157 1.74 -4.94 8.46
CA ASP A 157 1.62 -4.64 9.88
C ASP A 157 2.07 -5.85 10.73
N LEU A 158 1.75 -7.08 10.31
CA LEU A 158 2.17 -8.31 10.98
C LEU A 158 3.69 -8.47 10.91
N LYS A 159 4.29 -8.30 9.72
CA LYS A 159 5.74 -8.34 9.54
C LYS A 159 6.43 -7.37 10.51
N THR A 160 5.96 -6.13 10.55
CA THR A 160 6.49 -5.09 11.46
C THR A 160 6.29 -5.47 12.93
N ALA A 161 5.14 -6.04 13.31
CA ALA A 161 4.91 -6.49 14.68
C ALA A 161 5.86 -7.62 15.10
N VAL A 162 6.15 -8.57 14.20
CA VAL A 162 7.11 -9.65 14.46
C VAL A 162 8.53 -9.12 14.58
N GLU A 163 8.94 -8.23 13.67
CA GLU A 163 10.26 -7.57 13.72
C GLU A 163 10.45 -6.76 15.00
N ALA A 164 9.38 -6.10 15.47
CA ALA A 164 9.34 -5.38 16.74
C ALA A 164 9.17 -6.29 17.97
N LYS A 165 9.14 -7.61 17.81
CA LYS A 165 8.91 -8.60 18.89
C LYS A 165 7.65 -8.32 19.72
N ASN A 166 6.61 -7.83 19.07
CA ASN A 166 5.32 -7.54 19.70
C ASN A 166 4.34 -8.70 19.49
N ASP A 167 4.54 -9.75 20.28
CA ASP A 167 3.83 -11.03 20.14
C ASP A 167 2.32 -10.87 20.25
N LYS A 168 1.84 -10.03 21.19
CA LYS A 168 0.41 -9.73 21.36
C LYS A 168 -0.18 -9.11 20.10
N ARG A 169 0.52 -8.14 19.50
CA ARG A 169 0.06 -7.50 18.27
C ARG A 169 0.12 -8.46 17.08
N ALA A 170 1.17 -9.28 16.99
CA ALA A 170 1.30 -10.30 15.95
C ALA A 170 0.12 -11.29 16.00
N ALA A 171 -0.23 -11.81 17.17
CA ALA A 171 -1.37 -12.71 17.34
C ALA A 171 -2.71 -12.07 16.93
N VAL A 172 -2.94 -10.80 17.27
CA VAL A 172 -4.15 -10.06 16.84
C VAL A 172 -4.21 -9.92 15.32
N LEU A 173 -3.09 -9.54 14.69
CA LEU A 173 -3.01 -9.36 13.24
C LEU A 173 -3.14 -10.68 12.47
N LEU A 174 -2.61 -11.78 13.02
CA LEU A 174 -2.83 -13.13 12.49
C LEU A 174 -4.32 -13.49 12.51
N ASN A 175 -5.01 -13.28 13.63
CA ASN A 175 -6.46 -13.54 13.70
C ASN A 175 -7.25 -12.70 12.69
N GLN A 176 -6.86 -11.44 12.50
CA GLN A 176 -7.47 -10.58 11.50
C GLN A 176 -7.20 -11.07 10.06
N LEU A 177 -5.97 -11.48 9.75
CA LEU A 177 -5.63 -12.04 8.43
C LEU A 177 -6.35 -13.36 8.15
N LEU A 178 -6.59 -14.18 9.18
CA LEU A 178 -7.35 -15.42 9.03
C LEU A 178 -8.78 -15.12 8.57
N GLU A 179 -9.44 -14.18 9.23
CA GLU A 179 -10.80 -13.77 8.88
C GLU A 179 -10.87 -13.13 7.49
N GLN A 180 -9.92 -12.26 7.17
CA GLN A 180 -9.82 -11.69 5.83
C GLN A 180 -9.56 -12.78 4.75
N SER A 181 -8.89 -13.88 5.11
CA SER A 181 -8.60 -14.98 4.17
C SER A 181 -9.87 -15.80 3.88
N LYS A 182 -10.70 -16.02 4.91
CA LYS A 182 -12.03 -16.64 4.74
C LYS A 182 -12.93 -15.79 3.85
N GLN A 183 -13.02 -14.49 4.12
CA GLN A 183 -13.80 -13.55 3.30
C GLN A 183 -13.33 -13.54 1.84
N HIS A 184 -12.03 -13.64 1.60
CA HIS A 184 -11.49 -13.79 0.25
C HIS A 184 -11.93 -15.10 -0.40
N ASN A 185 -11.85 -16.23 0.32
CA ASN A 185 -12.30 -17.52 -0.20
C ASN A 185 -13.79 -17.48 -0.56
N ASP A 186 -14.64 -16.91 0.29
CA ASP A 186 -16.08 -16.81 0.04
C ASP A 186 -16.38 -15.93 -1.17
N LYS A 187 -15.66 -14.81 -1.34
CA LYS A 187 -15.79 -14.00 -2.55
C LYS A 187 -15.45 -14.78 -3.82
N ILE A 188 -14.39 -15.58 -3.82
CA ILE A 188 -14.04 -16.39 -4.99
C ILE A 188 -15.08 -17.49 -5.23
N LYS A 189 -15.66 -18.08 -4.18
CA LYS A 189 -16.77 -19.03 -4.34
C LYS A 189 -17.99 -18.38 -5.00
N THR A 190 -18.39 -17.20 -4.57
CA THR A 190 -19.48 -16.44 -5.22
C THR A 190 -19.15 -16.18 -6.69
N MET A 191 -17.95 -15.68 -6.96
CA MET A 191 -17.48 -15.47 -8.33
C MET A 191 -17.37 -16.75 -9.17
N LEU A 192 -17.28 -17.93 -8.56
CA LEU A 192 -17.30 -19.21 -9.28
C LEU A 192 -18.73 -19.75 -9.48
N ALA A 193 -19.66 -19.44 -8.57
CA ALA A 193 -21.05 -19.89 -8.61
C ALA A 193 -21.95 -19.08 -9.55
N GLU A 194 -21.62 -17.82 -9.83
CA GLU A 194 -22.34 -16.95 -10.79
C GLU A 194 -22.24 -17.41 -12.27
#